data_AF-A0AAU9XGL8-F1
#
_entry.id   AF-A0AAU9XGL8-F1
#
_cell.length_a   1.000
_cell.length_b   1.000
_cell.length_c   1.000
_cell.angle_alpha   90.00
_cell.angle_beta   90.00
_cell.angle_gamma   90.00
#
_symmetry.space_group_name_H-M   'P 1'
#
loop_
_entity.id
_entity.type
_entity.pdbx_description
1 polymer ?
#
loop_
_entity_poly.entity_id
_entity_poly.type
_entity_poly.pdbx_seq_one_letter_code
_entity_poly.pdbx_strand_id
1 'polypeptide(L)'
;MAFSVPQLSPSTDETTNYARLCRLLMDVGSQALRDTFDGIHPQTALQTVLTQPPHNATLNTLKTKKIINSSQWGDLFPAVLSSVSSHKFDVTLLMVLLRNICGLAPLATGWDALPPDLDQSKQAHIARVKYYRNKVYGHANQASVDDAAFNRYWLAISNAITGLVGGKYAADMTNLKVGSMDPALEEHYKERLRQWKKDEDSFKEKLEEMDENMRKGLEKIEGDMGKGLEQIEKIKDDMGNIGEKLESLMNRTEEMADEDAETRAGNNVNNIDLQVYVNLSAPVVTATPSNPGLLPRTGTYS
;
A
#
# COMPACT_ATOMS: atom_id res chain seq x y z
N MET A 1 -23.58 9.09 -42.35
CA MET A 1 -22.47 9.28 -41.39
C MET A 1 -22.73 8.33 -40.23
N ALA A 2 -21.90 7.29 -40.06
CA ALA A 2 -22.04 6.38 -38.93
C ALA A 2 -21.48 7.08 -37.68
N PHE A 3 -22.29 7.24 -36.64
CA PHE A 3 -21.80 7.68 -35.34
C PHE A 3 -21.01 6.52 -34.72
N SER A 4 -19.70 6.70 -34.59
CA SER A 4 -18.84 5.81 -33.83
C SER A 4 -19.29 5.81 -32.38
N VAL A 5 -19.60 4.64 -31.83
CA VAL A 5 -19.92 4.45 -30.41
C VAL A 5 -18.71 4.93 -29.59
N PRO A 6 -18.90 5.81 -28.58
CA PRO A 6 -17.79 6.20 -27.72
C PRO A 6 -17.28 4.96 -26.97
N GLN A 7 -16.08 4.49 -27.30
CA GLN A 7 -15.38 3.56 -26.41
C GLN A 7 -14.92 4.36 -25.20
N LEU A 8 -15.50 4.08 -24.03
CA LEU A 8 -14.93 4.58 -22.77
C LEU A 8 -13.52 4.01 -22.64
N SER A 9 -12.54 4.90 -22.77
CA SER A 9 -11.14 4.57 -22.54
C SER A 9 -10.91 4.37 -21.04
N PRO A 10 -9.95 3.52 -20.63
CA PRO A 10 -9.59 3.37 -19.23
C PRO A 10 -9.13 4.71 -18.62
N SER A 11 -9.26 4.83 -17.30
CA SER A 11 -8.80 6.01 -16.57
C SER A 11 -7.31 6.22 -16.79
N THR A 12 -6.94 7.44 -17.18
CA THR A 12 -5.55 7.89 -17.32
C THR A 12 -5.25 9.01 -16.31
N ASP A 13 -3.98 9.40 -16.21
CA ASP A 13 -3.56 10.54 -15.40
C ASP A 13 -4.27 11.82 -15.84
N GLU A 14 -4.47 12.03 -17.15
CA GLU A 14 -5.16 13.22 -17.66
C GLU A 14 -6.65 13.26 -17.30
N THR A 15 -7.31 12.09 -17.27
CA THR A 15 -8.71 12.01 -16.79
C THR A 15 -8.80 12.27 -15.29
N THR A 16 -7.79 11.84 -14.53
CA THR A 16 -7.66 12.11 -13.09
C THR A 16 -7.44 13.60 -12.84
N ASN A 17 -6.55 14.24 -13.61
CA ASN A 17 -6.30 15.68 -13.57
C ASN A 17 -7.56 16.49 -13.87
N TYR A 18 -8.32 16.11 -14.90
CA TYR A 18 -9.62 16.71 -15.21
C TYR A 18 -10.58 16.62 -14.02
N ALA A 19 -10.73 15.43 -13.43
CA ALA A 19 -11.63 15.20 -12.31
C ALA A 19 -11.20 16.00 -11.07
N ARG A 20 -9.90 16.10 -10.79
CA ARG A 20 -9.35 16.94 -9.71
C ARG A 20 -9.68 18.43 -9.91
N LEU A 21 -9.54 18.95 -11.13
CA LEU A 21 -9.91 20.35 -11.42
C LEU A 21 -11.42 20.58 -11.29
N CYS A 22 -12.24 19.62 -11.73
CA CYS A 22 -13.69 19.68 -11.53
C CYS A 22 -14.05 19.80 -10.04
N ARG A 23 -13.45 18.94 -9.20
CA ARG A 23 -13.63 19.00 -7.74
C ARG A 23 -13.11 20.30 -7.13
N LEU A 24 -11.96 20.79 -7.58
CA LEU A 24 -11.40 22.05 -7.09
C LEU A 24 -12.37 23.21 -7.35
N LEU A 25 -13.00 23.25 -8.52
CA LEU A 25 -13.94 24.32 -8.92
C LEU A 25 -15.32 24.15 -8.26
N MET A 26 -15.85 22.93 -8.22
CA MET A 26 -17.21 22.65 -7.78
C MET A 26 -17.35 22.50 -6.27
N ASP A 27 -16.34 21.95 -5.59
CA ASP A 27 -16.35 21.77 -4.14
C ASP A 27 -15.77 23.04 -3.49
N VAL A 28 -14.47 23.28 -3.68
CA VAL A 28 -13.74 24.35 -2.99
C VAL A 28 -14.06 25.71 -3.58
N GLY A 29 -14.06 25.83 -4.91
CA GLY A 29 -14.34 27.09 -5.61
C GLY A 29 -15.76 27.59 -5.34
N SER A 30 -16.76 26.70 -5.35
CA SER A 30 -18.14 27.07 -5.03
C SER A 30 -18.28 27.56 -3.60
N GLN A 31 -17.60 26.89 -2.65
CA GLN A 31 -17.66 27.28 -1.25
C GLN A 31 -16.94 28.61 -1.02
N ALA A 32 -15.80 28.87 -1.67
CA ALA A 32 -15.11 30.14 -1.57
C ALA A 32 -15.96 31.31 -2.10
N LEU A 33 -16.71 31.10 -3.19
CA LEU A 33 -17.66 32.09 -3.71
C LEU A 33 -18.84 32.30 -2.76
N ARG A 34 -19.35 31.22 -2.18
CA ARG A 34 -20.44 31.27 -1.20
C ARG A 34 -20.03 32.04 0.04
N ASP A 35 -18.87 31.74 0.61
CA ASP A 35 -18.29 32.47 1.73
C ASP A 35 -18.07 33.95 1.41
N THR A 36 -17.59 34.23 0.19
CA THR A 36 -17.43 35.62 -0.29
C THR A 36 -18.78 36.34 -0.34
N PHE A 37 -19.82 35.66 -0.83
CA PHE A 37 -21.18 36.19 -0.87
C PHE A 37 -21.75 36.40 0.53
N ASP A 38 -21.64 35.41 1.42
CA ASP A 38 -22.16 35.44 2.79
C ASP A 38 -21.44 36.50 3.65
N GLY A 39 -20.17 36.79 3.36
CA GLY A 39 -19.43 37.89 3.98
C GLY A 39 -19.92 39.28 3.57
N ILE A 40 -20.61 39.41 2.43
CA ILE A 40 -21.22 40.67 1.97
C ILE A 40 -22.68 40.74 2.39
N HIS A 41 -23.40 39.62 2.25
CA HIS A 41 -24.83 39.48 2.54
C HIS A 41 -25.04 38.34 3.55
N PRO A 42 -24.94 38.61 4.85
CA PRO A 42 -25.11 37.59 5.88
C PRO A 42 -26.47 36.90 5.80
N GLN A 43 -26.51 35.60 6.14
CA GLN A 43 -27.72 34.78 6.13
C GLN A 43 -28.90 35.41 6.89
N THR A 44 -28.64 36.12 7.99
CA THR A 44 -29.65 36.82 8.80
C THR A 44 -30.32 37.99 8.08
N ALA A 45 -29.63 38.60 7.12
CA ALA A 45 -30.12 39.72 6.31
C ALA A 45 -30.54 39.30 4.90
N LEU A 46 -30.28 38.05 4.50
CA LEU A 46 -30.42 37.58 3.12
C LEU A 46 -31.82 37.80 2.55
N GLN A 47 -32.88 37.45 3.29
CA GLN A 47 -34.26 37.69 2.86
C GLN A 47 -34.51 39.19 2.56
N THR A 48 -34.08 40.06 3.47
CA THR A 48 -34.26 41.51 3.33
C THR A 48 -33.48 42.03 2.13
N VAL A 49 -32.23 41.61 1.97
CA VAL A 49 -31.39 41.97 0.81
C VAL A 49 -32.05 41.60 -0.50
N LEU A 50 -32.63 40.40 -0.63
CA LEU A 50 -33.25 39.93 -1.87
C LEU A 50 -34.60 40.60 -2.19
N THR A 51 -35.32 41.07 -1.17
CA THR A 51 -36.67 41.64 -1.31
C THR A 51 -36.68 43.16 -1.43
N GLN A 52 -35.66 43.84 -0.92
CA GLN A 52 -35.59 45.30 -0.94
C GLN A 52 -34.96 45.87 -2.23
N PRO A 53 -35.39 47.05 -2.69
CA PRO A 53 -34.66 47.82 -3.70
C PRO A 53 -33.26 48.24 -3.19
N PRO A 54 -32.25 48.36 -4.08
CA PRO A 54 -32.31 48.15 -5.53
C PRO A 54 -32.13 46.69 -5.97
N HIS A 55 -31.80 45.77 -5.05
CA HIS A 55 -31.46 44.38 -5.40
C HIS A 55 -32.63 43.63 -6.01
N ASN A 56 -33.83 43.75 -5.44
CA ASN A 56 -35.02 43.07 -5.96
C ASN A 56 -35.33 43.48 -7.41
N ALA A 57 -35.19 44.76 -7.76
CA ALA A 57 -35.38 45.26 -9.12
C ALA A 57 -34.34 44.68 -10.09
N THR A 58 -33.09 44.56 -9.64
CA THR A 58 -32.00 43.94 -10.40
C THR A 58 -32.29 42.45 -10.65
N LEU A 59 -32.70 41.71 -9.61
CA LEU A 59 -33.03 40.28 -9.71
C LEU A 59 -34.20 40.04 -10.66
N ASN A 60 -35.27 40.84 -10.59
CA ASN A 60 -36.38 40.76 -11.54
C ASN A 60 -35.94 41.02 -12.98
N THR A 61 -35.04 41.99 -13.20
CA THR A 61 -34.46 42.24 -14.53
C THR A 61 -33.68 41.03 -15.05
N LEU A 62 -32.88 40.40 -14.19
CA LEU A 62 -32.11 39.20 -14.53
C LEU A 62 -33.00 37.99 -14.84
N LYS A 63 -34.12 37.84 -14.11
CA LYS A 63 -35.15 36.83 -14.38
C LYS A 63 -35.81 37.05 -15.74
N THR A 64 -36.26 38.28 -16.03
CA THR A 64 -36.89 38.62 -17.32
C THR A 64 -35.93 38.39 -18.49
N LYS A 65 -34.64 38.68 -18.30
CA LYS A 65 -33.57 38.40 -19.28
C LYS A 65 -33.18 36.92 -19.36
N LYS A 66 -33.81 36.02 -18.58
CA LYS A 66 -33.51 34.59 -18.49
C LYS A 66 -32.05 34.28 -18.11
N ILE A 67 -31.40 35.19 -17.39
CA ILE A 67 -30.06 34.96 -16.82
C ILE A 67 -30.19 34.09 -15.56
N ILE A 68 -31.26 34.31 -14.78
CA ILE A 68 -31.67 33.44 -13.67
C ILE A 68 -32.80 32.55 -14.17
N ASN A 69 -32.61 31.24 -14.11
CA ASN A 69 -33.63 30.28 -14.54
C ASN A 69 -34.70 30.06 -13.46
N SER A 70 -35.79 29.33 -13.80
CA SER A 70 -36.91 29.11 -12.87
C SER A 70 -36.51 28.34 -11.59
N SER A 71 -35.56 27.40 -11.68
CA SER A 71 -35.07 26.66 -10.51
C SER A 71 -34.33 27.59 -9.56
N GLN A 72 -33.36 28.34 -10.10
CA GLN A 72 -32.58 29.33 -9.34
C GLN A 72 -33.47 30.43 -8.76
N TRP A 73 -34.55 30.81 -9.46
CA TRP A 73 -35.53 31.74 -8.92
C TRP A 73 -36.27 31.16 -7.70
N GLY A 74 -36.60 29.88 -7.72
CA GLY A 74 -37.17 29.16 -6.58
C GLY A 74 -36.22 29.09 -5.38
N ASP A 75 -34.91 28.99 -5.62
CA ASP A 75 -33.90 29.04 -4.55
C ASP A 75 -33.80 30.43 -3.92
N LEU A 76 -33.93 31.51 -4.72
CA LEU A 76 -33.92 32.89 -4.24
C LEU A 76 -35.22 33.29 -3.52
N PHE A 77 -36.36 32.85 -4.03
CA PHE A 77 -37.69 33.20 -3.53
C PHE A 77 -38.51 31.94 -3.25
N PRO A 78 -38.14 31.17 -2.20
CA PRO A 78 -38.88 29.98 -1.80
C PRO A 78 -40.27 30.35 -1.25
N ALA A 79 -41.17 29.36 -1.16
CA ALA A 79 -42.53 29.54 -0.64
C ALA A 79 -42.54 30.17 0.76
N VAL A 80 -41.57 29.78 1.61
CA VAL A 80 -41.33 30.41 2.91
C VAL A 80 -40.08 31.28 2.78
N LEU A 81 -40.24 32.59 2.61
CA LEU A 81 -39.13 33.51 2.31
C LEU A 81 -38.01 33.49 3.36
N SER A 82 -38.33 33.29 4.63
CA SER A 82 -37.33 33.18 5.71
C SER A 82 -36.47 31.92 5.62
N SER A 83 -36.85 30.93 4.80
CA SER A 83 -36.09 29.69 4.56
C SER A 83 -35.04 29.82 3.44
N VAL A 84 -34.94 30.99 2.80
CA VAL A 84 -33.90 31.25 1.79
C VAL A 84 -32.54 31.02 2.43
N SER A 85 -31.65 30.30 1.74
CA SER A 85 -30.31 30.04 2.24
C SER A 85 -29.31 30.00 1.11
N SER A 86 -28.17 30.66 1.33
CA SER A 86 -27.10 30.67 0.35
C SER A 86 -26.66 29.25 0.00
N HIS A 87 -26.70 28.28 0.92
CA HIS A 87 -26.32 26.88 0.70
C HIS A 87 -27.03 26.18 -0.47
N LYS A 88 -28.23 26.65 -0.87
CA LYS A 88 -28.97 26.10 -2.01
C LYS A 88 -28.50 26.67 -3.35
N PHE A 89 -27.73 27.75 -3.35
CA PHE A 89 -27.32 28.42 -4.57
C PHE A 89 -26.22 27.61 -5.27
N ASP A 90 -26.46 27.28 -6.53
CA ASP A 90 -25.43 26.71 -7.40
C ASP A 90 -24.34 27.73 -7.75
N VAL A 91 -23.22 27.26 -8.31
CA VAL A 91 -22.07 28.11 -8.66
C VAL A 91 -22.44 29.23 -9.63
N THR A 92 -23.31 28.95 -10.60
CA THR A 92 -23.72 29.92 -11.62
C THR A 92 -24.55 31.03 -10.98
N LEU A 93 -25.48 30.66 -10.09
CA LEU A 93 -26.28 31.62 -9.34
C LEU A 93 -25.39 32.49 -8.45
N LEU A 94 -24.46 31.90 -7.69
CA LEU A 94 -23.50 32.65 -6.86
C LEU A 94 -22.72 33.69 -7.67
N MET A 95 -22.21 33.31 -8.85
CA MET A 95 -21.50 34.24 -9.75
C MET A 95 -22.40 35.39 -10.22
N VAL A 96 -23.67 35.10 -10.56
CA VAL A 96 -24.65 36.11 -10.96
C VAL A 96 -24.94 37.07 -9.80
N LEU A 97 -25.12 36.58 -8.58
CA LEU A 97 -25.39 37.42 -7.41
C LEU A 97 -24.19 38.31 -7.07
N LEU A 98 -22.99 37.74 -6.99
CA LEU A 98 -21.74 38.47 -6.72
C LEU A 98 -21.52 39.63 -7.70
N ARG A 99 -21.79 39.40 -8.99
CA ARG A 99 -21.65 40.42 -10.02
C ARG A 99 -22.67 41.55 -9.92
N ASN A 100 -23.90 41.26 -9.51
CA ASN A 100 -25.03 42.17 -9.73
C ASN A 100 -25.60 42.81 -8.45
N ILE A 101 -25.49 42.15 -7.30
CA ILE A 101 -26.13 42.63 -6.05
C ILE A 101 -25.14 42.79 -4.89
N CYS A 102 -23.85 42.47 -5.07
CA CYS A 102 -22.84 42.63 -4.02
C CYS A 102 -22.04 43.93 -4.10
N GLY A 103 -22.43 44.88 -4.96
CA GLY A 103 -21.78 46.20 -5.05
C GLY A 103 -20.32 46.17 -5.53
N LEU A 104 -19.89 45.08 -6.18
CA LEU A 104 -18.53 44.93 -6.69
C LEU A 104 -18.32 45.82 -7.93
N ALA A 105 -17.18 46.53 -7.98
CA ALA A 105 -16.85 47.37 -9.12
C ALA A 105 -16.75 46.55 -10.43
N PRO A 106 -17.22 47.06 -11.58
CA PRO A 106 -17.05 46.39 -12.86
C PRO A 106 -15.57 46.18 -13.20
N LEU A 107 -15.21 45.01 -13.74
CA LEU A 107 -13.86 44.81 -14.29
C LEU A 107 -13.74 45.49 -15.66
N ALA A 108 -12.59 46.11 -15.91
CA ALA A 108 -12.28 46.71 -17.22
C ALA A 108 -12.30 45.68 -18.37
N THR A 109 -11.90 44.44 -18.11
CA THR A 109 -11.93 43.34 -19.08
C THR A 109 -13.30 42.66 -19.21
N GLY A 110 -14.28 43.06 -18.38
CA GLY A 110 -15.53 42.33 -18.22
C GLY A 110 -15.39 41.03 -17.41
N TRP A 111 -16.54 40.39 -17.16
CA TRP A 111 -16.65 39.19 -16.31
C TRP A 111 -16.49 37.87 -17.06
N ASP A 112 -16.38 37.91 -18.39
CA ASP A 112 -16.36 36.73 -19.27
C ASP A 112 -14.96 36.47 -19.86
N ALA A 113 -14.04 37.44 -19.77
CA ALA A 113 -12.65 37.30 -20.15
C ALA A 113 -11.77 36.93 -18.95
N LEU A 114 -10.64 36.26 -19.20
CA LEU A 114 -9.63 36.00 -18.18
C LEU A 114 -8.95 37.34 -17.79
N PRO A 115 -8.99 37.75 -16.50
CA PRO A 115 -8.32 38.97 -16.05
C PRO A 115 -6.78 38.85 -16.11
N PRO A 116 -6.04 39.96 -16.26
CA PRO A 116 -4.58 39.96 -16.23
C PRO A 116 -4.03 39.43 -14.90
N ASP A 117 -2.93 38.68 -14.92
CA ASP A 117 -2.37 38.05 -13.69
C ASP A 117 -2.00 39.06 -12.59
N LEU A 118 -1.68 40.30 -12.94
CA LEU A 118 -1.36 41.36 -11.97
C LEU A 118 -2.59 41.89 -11.21
N ASP A 119 -3.81 41.66 -11.71
CA ASP A 119 -5.04 42.12 -11.06
C ASP A 119 -5.43 41.16 -9.92
N GLN A 120 -5.02 41.49 -8.69
CA GLN A 120 -5.32 40.71 -7.49
C GLN A 120 -6.60 41.20 -6.77
N SER A 121 -7.50 41.89 -7.49
CA SER A 121 -8.78 42.31 -6.91
C SER A 121 -9.70 41.11 -6.67
N LYS A 122 -10.60 41.24 -5.69
CA LYS A 122 -11.65 40.24 -5.40
C LYS A 122 -12.47 39.92 -6.66
N GLN A 123 -12.77 40.93 -7.47
CA GLN A 123 -13.51 40.80 -8.71
C GLN A 123 -12.74 40.00 -9.76
N ALA A 124 -11.43 40.24 -9.90
CA ALA A 124 -10.57 39.46 -10.76
C ALA A 124 -10.48 37.99 -10.32
N HIS A 125 -10.42 37.73 -9.02
CA HIS A 125 -10.45 36.35 -8.51
C HIS A 125 -11.78 35.64 -8.80
N ILE A 126 -12.93 36.31 -8.61
CA ILE A 126 -14.25 35.76 -8.99
C ILE A 126 -14.29 35.45 -10.49
N ALA A 127 -13.84 36.39 -11.33
CA ALA A 127 -13.80 36.22 -12.78
C ALA A 127 -12.85 35.08 -13.21
N ARG A 128 -11.70 34.88 -12.54
CA ARG A 128 -10.81 33.73 -12.80
C ARG A 128 -11.48 32.40 -12.50
N VAL A 129 -12.14 32.26 -11.33
CA VAL A 129 -12.86 31.02 -10.99
C VAL A 129 -13.94 30.72 -12.04
N LYS A 130 -14.69 31.75 -12.47
CA LYS A 130 -15.69 31.60 -13.54
C LYS A 130 -15.06 31.18 -14.86
N TYR A 131 -13.99 31.85 -15.28
CA TYR A 131 -13.28 31.55 -16.52
C TYR A 131 -12.82 30.09 -16.55
N TYR A 132 -12.15 29.62 -15.48
CA TYR A 132 -11.67 28.25 -15.41
C TYR A 132 -12.79 27.22 -15.29
N ARG A 133 -13.90 27.53 -14.61
CA ARG A 133 -15.11 26.69 -14.65
C ARG A 133 -15.62 26.51 -16.07
N ASN A 134 -15.71 27.59 -16.83
CA ASN A 134 -16.17 27.49 -18.22
C ASN A 134 -15.13 26.77 -19.10
N LYS A 135 -13.85 27.00 -18.88
CA LYS A 135 -12.77 26.36 -19.66
C LYS A 135 -12.65 24.86 -19.39
N VAL A 136 -12.68 24.46 -18.13
CA VAL A 136 -12.47 23.06 -17.70
C VAL A 136 -13.75 22.25 -17.78
N TYR A 137 -14.92 22.83 -17.50
CA TYR A 137 -16.17 22.08 -17.45
C TYR A 137 -17.18 22.55 -18.50
N GLY A 138 -17.41 23.86 -18.61
CA GLY A 138 -18.47 24.41 -19.47
C GLY A 138 -18.26 24.26 -20.99
N HIS A 139 -17.01 24.19 -21.43
CA HIS A 139 -16.61 24.18 -22.85
C HIS A 139 -15.56 23.11 -23.14
N ALA A 140 -15.31 22.19 -22.21
CA ALA A 140 -14.40 21.07 -22.46
C ALA A 140 -14.99 20.15 -23.53
N ASN A 141 -14.16 19.78 -24.51
CA ASN A 141 -14.52 18.80 -25.54
C ASN A 141 -14.20 17.37 -25.12
N GLN A 142 -13.39 17.19 -24.06
CA GLN A 142 -12.94 15.92 -23.52
C GLN A 142 -12.76 16.03 -22.00
N ALA A 143 -13.00 14.93 -21.29
CA ALA A 143 -12.77 14.81 -19.86
C ALA A 143 -11.30 14.46 -19.56
N SER A 144 -10.36 15.23 -20.14
CA SER A 144 -8.92 14.95 -20.09
C SER A 144 -8.14 16.27 -20.08
N VAL A 145 -7.13 16.37 -19.20
CA VAL A 145 -6.24 17.53 -19.07
C VAL A 145 -4.81 17.06 -18.85
N ASP A 146 -3.89 17.42 -19.75
CA ASP A 146 -2.46 17.10 -19.61
C ASP A 146 -1.83 17.76 -18.37
N ASP A 147 -0.70 17.23 -17.91
CA ASP A 147 -0.04 17.68 -16.68
C ASP A 147 0.38 19.16 -16.70
N ALA A 148 0.79 19.69 -17.86
CA ALA A 148 1.23 21.08 -17.98
C ALA A 148 0.03 22.03 -17.88
N ALA A 149 -1.09 21.70 -18.52
CA ALA A 149 -2.36 22.42 -18.37
C ALA A 149 -2.92 22.28 -16.96
N PHE A 150 -2.90 21.07 -16.39
CA PHE A 150 -3.34 20.80 -15.02
C PHE A 150 -2.62 21.67 -14.02
N ASN A 151 -1.29 21.69 -14.02
CA ASN A 151 -0.51 22.47 -13.06
C ASN A 151 -0.75 23.97 -13.20
N ARG A 152 -0.86 24.49 -14.43
CA ARG A 152 -1.19 25.91 -14.66
C ARG A 152 -2.59 26.27 -14.16
N TYR A 153 -3.60 25.46 -14.50
CA TYR A 153 -4.98 25.71 -14.09
C TYR A 153 -5.14 25.58 -12.59
N TRP A 154 -4.55 24.53 -12.01
CA TRP A 154 -4.55 24.31 -10.57
C TRP A 154 -3.99 25.52 -9.83
N LEU A 155 -2.81 26.02 -10.23
CA LEU A 155 -2.19 27.19 -9.60
C LEU A 155 -3.07 28.44 -9.74
N ALA A 156 -3.57 28.71 -10.94
CA ALA A 156 -4.39 29.89 -11.17
C ALA A 156 -5.72 29.86 -10.39
N ILE A 157 -6.36 28.70 -10.30
CA ILE A 157 -7.62 28.52 -9.54
C ILE A 157 -7.34 28.59 -8.03
N SER A 158 -6.32 27.90 -7.52
CA SER A 158 -5.98 27.90 -6.10
C SER A 158 -5.54 29.28 -5.61
N ASN A 159 -4.78 30.04 -6.41
CA ASN A 159 -4.46 31.44 -6.12
C ASN A 159 -5.72 32.31 -6.12
N ALA A 160 -6.65 32.09 -7.05
CA ALA A 160 -7.91 32.83 -7.05
C ALA A 160 -8.76 32.54 -5.81
N ILE A 161 -8.90 31.27 -5.43
CA ILE A 161 -9.60 30.88 -4.19
C ILE A 161 -8.91 31.52 -2.98
N THR A 162 -7.59 31.43 -2.88
CA THR A 162 -6.83 32.04 -1.77
C THR A 162 -6.99 33.56 -1.73
N GLY A 163 -7.04 34.24 -2.89
CA GLY A 163 -7.31 35.67 -2.96
C GLY A 163 -8.72 36.08 -2.51
N LEU A 164 -9.70 35.17 -2.58
CA LEU A 164 -11.06 35.43 -2.11
C LEU A 164 -11.23 35.27 -0.60
N VAL A 165 -10.68 34.18 -0.06
CA VAL A 165 -10.98 33.72 1.31
C VAL A 165 -9.74 33.48 2.17
N GLY A 166 -8.56 33.92 1.72
CA GLY A 166 -7.29 33.67 2.39
C GLY A 166 -6.92 32.19 2.42
N GLY A 167 -6.15 31.78 3.42
CA GLY A 167 -5.66 30.40 3.58
C GLY A 167 -6.72 29.38 4.04
N LYS A 168 -8.01 29.73 4.10
CA LYS A 168 -9.08 28.93 4.71
C LYS A 168 -9.15 27.49 4.17
N TYR A 169 -8.90 27.30 2.87
CA TYR A 169 -9.00 26.01 2.17
C TYR A 169 -7.65 25.44 1.72
N ALA A 170 -6.52 25.93 2.24
CA ALA A 170 -5.20 25.51 1.76
C ALA A 170 -4.95 24.00 1.96
N ALA A 171 -5.35 23.45 3.12
CA ALA A 171 -5.22 22.03 3.42
C ALA A 171 -6.11 21.18 2.49
N ASP A 172 -7.38 21.56 2.31
CA ASP A 172 -8.33 20.85 1.45
C ASP A 172 -7.86 20.81 -0.01
N MET A 173 -7.37 21.94 -0.53
CA MET A 173 -6.78 21.98 -1.87
C MET A 173 -5.55 21.08 -1.96
N THR A 174 -4.65 21.12 -0.98
CA THR A 174 -3.44 20.26 -0.99
C THR A 174 -3.82 18.78 -1.00
N ASN A 175 -4.73 18.38 -0.11
CA ASN A 175 -5.24 17.02 -0.03
C ASN A 175 -5.94 16.60 -1.33
N LEU A 176 -6.73 17.48 -1.95
CA LEU A 176 -7.40 17.20 -3.21
C LEU A 176 -6.42 17.02 -4.38
N LYS A 177 -5.28 17.75 -4.37
CA LYS A 177 -4.29 17.66 -5.45
C LYS A 177 -3.60 16.29 -5.48
N VAL A 178 -3.30 15.72 -4.31
CA VAL A 178 -2.50 14.49 -4.17
C VAL A 178 -3.31 13.26 -3.78
N GLY A 179 -4.51 13.45 -3.23
CA GLY A 179 -5.35 12.37 -2.74
C GLY A 179 -5.79 11.40 -3.83
N SER A 180 -6.09 10.17 -3.42
CA SER A 180 -6.69 9.16 -4.29
C SER A 180 -8.09 9.60 -4.71
N MET A 181 -8.40 9.37 -5.98
CA MET A 181 -9.77 9.53 -6.50
C MET A 181 -10.66 8.33 -6.15
N ASP A 182 -10.07 7.24 -5.67
CA ASP A 182 -10.77 6.07 -5.11
C ASP A 182 -10.18 5.71 -3.73
N PRO A 183 -10.69 6.34 -2.66
CA PRO A 183 -10.22 6.07 -1.30
C PRO A 183 -10.48 4.64 -0.83
N ALA A 184 -11.53 3.99 -1.34
CA ALA A 184 -11.86 2.62 -0.95
C ALA A 184 -10.86 1.61 -1.54
N LEU A 185 -10.50 1.79 -2.81
CA LEU A 185 -9.47 0.98 -3.45
C LEU A 185 -8.09 1.21 -2.83
N GLU A 186 -7.76 2.47 -2.53
CA GLU A 186 -6.53 2.81 -1.82
C GLU A 186 -6.45 2.10 -0.46
N GLU A 187 -7.51 2.15 0.35
CA GLU A 187 -7.53 1.48 1.65
C GLU A 187 -7.46 -0.04 1.52
N HIS A 188 -8.14 -0.63 0.53
CA HIS A 188 -8.02 -2.06 0.24
C HIS A 188 -6.57 -2.48 -0.08
N TYR A 189 -5.84 -1.70 -0.86
CA TYR A 189 -4.42 -1.99 -1.12
C TYR A 189 -3.54 -1.77 0.10
N LYS A 190 -3.78 -0.72 0.90
CA LYS A 190 -3.09 -0.52 2.17
C LYS A 190 -3.28 -1.70 3.12
N GLU A 191 -4.50 -2.22 3.22
CA GLU A 191 -4.79 -3.37 4.07
C GLU A 191 -4.08 -4.64 3.58
N ARG A 192 -4.07 -4.87 2.25
CA ARG A 192 -3.32 -5.99 1.67
C ARG A 192 -1.82 -5.89 1.98
N LEU A 193 -1.24 -4.69 1.90
CA LEU A 193 0.17 -4.46 2.25
C LEU A 193 0.46 -4.71 3.74
N ARG A 194 -0.46 -4.30 4.63
CA ARG A 194 -0.35 -4.60 6.07
C ARG A 194 -0.37 -6.11 6.32
N GLN A 195 -1.27 -6.84 5.64
CA GLN A 195 -1.35 -8.29 5.76
C GLN A 195 -0.08 -8.97 5.25
N TRP A 196 0.44 -8.56 4.09
CA TRP A 196 1.70 -9.10 3.56
C TRP A 196 2.87 -8.89 4.51
N LYS A 197 2.98 -7.70 5.11
CA LYS A 197 4.02 -7.45 6.11
C LYS A 197 3.90 -8.38 7.31
N LYS A 198 2.68 -8.62 7.79
CA LYS A 198 2.43 -9.56 8.90
C LYS A 198 2.81 -11.00 8.52
N ASP A 199 2.51 -11.41 7.29
CA ASP A 199 2.87 -12.74 6.80
C ASP A 199 4.39 -12.89 6.64
N GLU A 200 5.09 -11.84 6.20
CA GLU A 200 6.56 -11.78 6.13
C GLU A 200 7.20 -11.87 7.52
N ASP A 201 6.70 -11.10 8.49
CA ASP A 201 7.15 -11.15 9.88
C ASP A 201 6.92 -12.56 10.48
N SER A 202 5.74 -13.15 10.25
CA SER A 202 5.41 -14.51 10.70
C SER A 202 6.28 -15.58 10.06
N PHE A 203 6.60 -15.44 8.77
CA PHE A 203 7.51 -16.35 8.08
C PHE A 203 8.93 -16.25 8.64
N LYS A 204 9.40 -15.03 8.91
CA LYS A 204 10.72 -14.79 9.50
C LYS A 204 10.83 -15.40 10.90
N GLU A 205 9.82 -15.24 11.75
CA GLU A 205 9.80 -15.88 13.09
C GLU A 205 9.90 -17.40 13.00
N LYS A 206 9.15 -18.03 12.08
CA LYS A 206 9.21 -19.48 11.87
C LYS A 206 10.57 -19.94 11.34
N LEU A 207 11.22 -19.13 10.51
CA LEU A 207 12.55 -19.42 10.00
C LEU A 207 13.59 -19.37 11.14
N GLU A 208 13.52 -18.34 12.00
CA GLU A 208 14.37 -18.22 13.19
C GLU A 208 14.14 -19.39 14.17
N GLU A 209 12.88 -19.83 14.36
CA GLU A 209 12.56 -21.02 15.16
C GLU A 209 13.15 -22.30 14.56
N MET A 210 13.08 -22.46 13.23
CA MET A 210 13.65 -23.61 12.54
C MET A 210 15.17 -23.65 12.66
N ASP A 211 15.84 -22.51 12.47
CA ASP A 211 17.29 -22.39 12.61
C ASP A 211 17.74 -22.73 14.04
N GLU A 212 17.02 -22.25 15.05
CA GLU A 212 17.28 -22.58 16.46
C GLU A 212 17.14 -24.08 16.74
N ASN A 213 16.07 -24.70 16.23
CA ASN A 213 15.82 -26.12 16.39
C ASN A 213 16.89 -26.97 15.68
N MET A 214 17.32 -26.57 14.48
CA MET A 214 18.42 -27.22 13.77
C MET A 214 19.73 -27.12 14.55
N ARG A 215 20.06 -25.95 15.10
CA ARG A 215 21.27 -25.76 15.92
C ARG A 215 21.26 -26.68 17.14
N LYS A 216 20.17 -26.71 17.90
CA LYS A 216 20.00 -27.62 19.05
C LYS A 216 20.11 -29.09 18.65
N GLY A 217 19.55 -29.46 17.49
CA GLY A 217 19.65 -30.80 16.93
C GLY A 217 21.10 -31.21 16.64
N LEU A 218 21.88 -30.31 16.03
CA LEU A 218 23.30 -30.52 15.74
C LEU A 218 24.13 -30.65 17.02
N GLU A 219 23.95 -29.75 17.99
CA GLU A 219 24.65 -29.80 19.30
C GLU A 219 24.40 -31.14 20.02
N LYS A 220 23.16 -31.65 19.96
CA LYS A 220 22.83 -32.96 20.53
C LYS A 220 23.56 -34.10 19.83
N ILE A 221 23.58 -34.10 18.49
CA ILE A 221 24.29 -35.12 17.70
C ILE A 221 25.79 -35.08 18.00
N GLU A 222 26.40 -33.90 18.06
CA GLU A 222 27.80 -33.73 18.43
C GLU A 222 28.09 -34.27 19.84
N GLY A 223 27.23 -33.96 20.81
CA GLY A 223 27.35 -34.48 22.17
C GLY A 223 27.23 -36.00 22.26
N ASP A 224 26.29 -36.59 21.53
CA ASP A 224 26.10 -38.05 21.49
C ASP A 224 27.26 -38.74 20.75
N MET A 225 27.79 -38.15 19.68
CA MET A 225 29.01 -38.64 19.02
C MET A 225 30.23 -38.57 19.94
N GLY A 226 30.40 -37.47 20.70
CA GLY A 226 31.50 -37.32 21.66
C GLY A 226 31.50 -38.41 22.73
N LYS A 227 30.34 -38.73 23.32
CA LYS A 227 30.19 -39.85 24.27
C LYS A 227 30.48 -41.21 23.63
N GLY A 228 30.13 -41.38 22.35
CA GLY A 228 30.43 -42.59 21.59
C GLY A 228 31.93 -42.78 21.39
N LEU A 229 32.66 -41.70 21.06
CA LEU A 229 34.12 -41.72 20.92
C LEU A 229 34.83 -42.05 22.23
N GLU A 230 34.40 -41.46 23.35
CA GLU A 230 34.97 -41.75 24.68
C GLU A 230 34.79 -43.23 25.08
N GLN A 231 33.64 -43.83 24.75
CA GLN A 231 33.42 -45.26 24.95
C GLN A 231 34.36 -46.12 24.08
N ILE A 232 34.57 -45.73 22.81
CA ILE A 232 35.51 -46.43 21.92
C ILE A 232 36.95 -46.33 22.45
N GLU A 233 37.36 -45.17 22.95
CA GLU A 233 38.68 -44.95 23.53
C GLU A 233 38.89 -45.84 24.77
N LYS A 234 37.90 -45.92 25.66
CA LYS A 234 37.95 -46.81 26.82
C LYS A 234 38.07 -48.29 26.42
N ILE A 235 37.30 -48.74 25.43
CA ILE A 235 37.39 -50.11 24.91
C ILE A 235 38.79 -50.39 24.34
N LYS A 236 39.36 -49.41 23.63
CA LYS A 236 40.72 -49.51 23.06
C LYS A 236 41.77 -49.67 24.17
N ASP A 237 41.68 -48.88 25.24
CA ASP A 237 42.60 -48.98 26.39
C ASP A 237 42.47 -50.33 27.10
N ASP A 238 41.24 -50.79 27.34
CA ASP A 238 40.97 -52.11 27.91
C ASP A 238 41.55 -53.24 27.03
N MET A 239 41.40 -53.13 25.69
CA MET A 239 42.01 -54.08 24.75
C MET A 239 43.54 -54.04 24.77
N GLY A 240 44.15 -52.86 24.89
CA GLY A 240 45.60 -52.71 25.04
C GLY A 240 46.13 -53.44 26.27
N ASN A 241 45.49 -53.23 27.43
CA ASN A 241 45.83 -53.90 28.68
C ASN A 241 45.70 -55.43 28.59
N ILE A 242 44.68 -55.93 27.86
CA ILE A 242 44.53 -57.37 27.62
C ILE A 242 45.68 -57.89 26.73
N GLY A 243 46.05 -57.13 25.70
CA GLY A 243 47.19 -57.47 24.84
C GLY A 243 48.49 -57.63 25.62
N GLU A 244 48.84 -56.68 26.49
CA GLU A 244 50.04 -56.74 27.33
C GLU A 244 50.02 -57.95 28.29
N LYS A 245 48.86 -58.24 28.90
CA LYS A 245 48.71 -59.43 29.76
C LYS A 245 48.90 -60.73 28.99
N LEU A 246 48.38 -60.81 27.77
CA LEU A 246 48.52 -61.99 26.93
C LEU A 246 49.99 -62.20 26.56
N GLU A 247 50.71 -61.14 26.19
CA GLU A 247 52.15 -61.18 25.89
C GLU A 247 52.97 -61.63 27.11
N SER A 248 52.66 -61.10 28.30
CA SER A 248 53.31 -61.54 29.56
C SER A 248 53.06 -63.01 29.87
N LEU A 249 51.84 -63.52 29.63
CA LEU A 249 51.53 -64.94 29.80
C LEU A 249 52.31 -65.79 28.79
N MET A 250 52.34 -65.40 27.51
CA MET A 250 53.09 -66.11 26.47
C MET A 250 54.58 -66.24 26.85
N ASN A 251 55.23 -65.13 27.24
CA ASN A 251 56.64 -65.15 27.66
C ASN A 251 56.89 -66.10 28.85
N ARG A 252 56.01 -66.12 29.86
CA ARG A 252 56.13 -67.06 31.00
C ARG A 252 55.94 -68.51 30.60
N THR A 253 55.15 -68.78 29.56
CA THR A 253 54.94 -70.16 29.07
C THR A 253 56.14 -70.63 28.26
N GLU A 254 56.82 -69.74 27.54
CA GLU A 254 58.10 -70.02 26.89
C GLU A 254 59.22 -70.26 27.93
N GLU A 255 59.29 -69.48 29.01
CA GLU A 255 60.24 -69.71 30.11
C GLU A 255 60.02 -71.05 30.84
N MET A 256 58.76 -71.45 31.06
CA MET A 256 58.45 -72.78 31.64
C MET A 256 58.76 -73.94 30.68
N ALA A 257 58.65 -73.73 29.36
CA ALA A 257 59.00 -74.74 28.37
C ALA A 257 60.53 -74.96 28.27
N ASP A 258 61.33 -73.93 28.56
CA ASP A 258 62.80 -74.05 28.64
C ASP A 258 63.27 -74.62 29.98
N GLU A 259 62.59 -74.36 31.11
CA GLU A 259 62.91 -75.01 32.42
C GLU A 259 62.56 -76.52 32.47
N ASP A 260 61.50 -76.95 31.76
CA ASP A 260 61.13 -78.38 31.67
C ASP A 260 61.99 -79.16 30.64
N ALA A 261 62.72 -78.49 29.75
CA ALA A 261 63.66 -79.15 28.84
C ALA A 261 64.95 -79.64 29.53
N GLU A 262 65.28 -79.12 30.73
CA GLU A 262 66.46 -79.53 31.49
C GLU A 262 66.15 -80.52 32.64
N THR A 263 64.87 -80.82 32.91
CA THR A 263 64.50 -81.84 33.90
C THR A 263 63.41 -82.81 33.41
N ARG A 264 63.87 -84.03 33.08
CA ARG A 264 63.12 -85.28 32.86
C ARG A 264 62.52 -85.50 31.46
N ALA A 265 63.37 -86.12 30.65
CA ALA A 265 62.98 -87.23 29.77
C ALA A 265 62.03 -88.22 30.47
N GLY A 266 60.90 -88.54 29.81
CA GLY A 266 60.14 -89.75 30.11
C GLY A 266 58.63 -89.67 29.88
N ASN A 267 58.21 -89.98 28.64
CA ASN A 267 56.92 -90.58 28.24
C ASN A 267 55.69 -89.67 27.98
N ASN A 268 55.56 -89.21 26.73
CA ASN A 268 54.59 -89.65 25.69
C ASN A 268 53.39 -90.51 26.19
N VAL A 269 52.10 -90.37 25.83
CA VAL A 269 51.31 -89.59 24.82
C VAL A 269 49.87 -89.55 25.35
N ASN A 270 49.10 -88.48 25.13
CA ASN A 270 47.79 -88.55 24.44
C ASN A 270 47.19 -87.17 24.20
N ASN A 271 47.30 -86.80 22.93
CA ASN A 271 46.64 -85.76 22.16
C ASN A 271 45.11 -85.71 22.42
N ILE A 272 44.60 -84.57 22.88
CA ILE A 272 43.23 -84.12 22.61
C ILE A 272 43.31 -82.66 22.14
N ASP A 273 43.03 -82.52 20.86
CA ASP A 273 42.82 -81.30 20.09
C ASP A 273 41.59 -80.52 20.65
N LEU A 274 41.81 -79.33 21.19
CA LEU A 274 40.75 -78.39 21.59
C LEU A 274 40.74 -77.23 20.59
N GLN A 275 40.05 -77.47 19.47
CA GLN A 275 39.70 -76.46 18.49
C GLN A 275 38.85 -75.35 19.13
N VAL A 276 39.39 -74.14 19.10
CA VAL A 276 38.70 -72.89 19.44
C VAL A 276 37.74 -72.54 18.30
N TYR A 277 36.44 -72.63 18.54
CA TYR A 277 35.42 -72.11 17.62
C TYR A 277 35.30 -70.59 17.79
N VAL A 278 35.97 -69.83 16.90
CA VAL A 278 35.68 -68.40 16.71
C VAL A 278 34.52 -68.29 15.73
N ASN A 279 33.31 -68.03 16.23
CA ASN A 279 32.17 -67.68 15.39
C ASN A 279 32.30 -66.20 14.96
N LEU A 280 32.99 -65.97 13.85
CA LEU A 280 32.91 -64.74 13.07
C LEU A 280 31.84 -64.90 11.98
N SER A 281 30.62 -64.43 12.25
CA SER A 281 29.63 -64.22 11.20
C SER A 281 29.86 -62.85 10.55
N ALA A 282 30.33 -62.87 9.31
CA ALA A 282 30.45 -61.72 8.42
C ALA A 282 29.06 -61.16 8.02
N PRO A 283 28.97 -59.88 7.60
CA PRO A 283 27.71 -59.15 7.49
C PRO A 283 26.90 -59.57 6.24
N VAL A 284 25.59 -59.75 6.44
CA VAL A 284 24.64 -59.88 5.34
C VAL A 284 24.38 -58.49 4.74
N VAL A 285 24.85 -58.30 3.51
CA VAL A 285 24.39 -57.24 2.62
C VAL A 285 22.96 -57.56 2.20
N THR A 286 21.98 -56.81 2.71
CA THR A 286 20.65 -56.76 2.10
C THR A 286 20.44 -55.42 1.42
N ALA A 287 20.15 -55.53 0.13
CA ALA A 287 19.89 -54.48 -0.81
C ALA A 287 18.80 -53.50 -0.37
N THR A 288 19.03 -52.23 -0.68
CA THR A 288 18.05 -51.16 -0.79
C THR A 288 16.85 -51.57 -1.64
N PRO A 289 15.60 -51.36 -1.19
CA PRO A 289 14.46 -51.37 -2.10
C PRO A 289 14.36 -50.04 -2.83
N SER A 290 14.17 -50.16 -4.14
CA SER A 290 14.02 -49.12 -5.13
C SER A 290 12.89 -48.13 -4.81
N ASN A 291 13.22 -46.86 -5.02
CA ASN A 291 12.33 -45.71 -5.08
C ASN A 291 11.28 -45.87 -6.19
N PRO A 292 9.96 -45.81 -5.91
CA PRO A 292 8.94 -45.71 -6.95
C PRO A 292 8.56 -44.25 -7.23
N GLY A 293 8.99 -43.76 -8.40
CA GLY A 293 8.14 -42.98 -9.30
C GLY A 293 7.72 -41.58 -8.88
N LEU A 294 8.55 -40.59 -9.22
CA LEU A 294 8.10 -39.25 -9.60
C LEU A 294 7.35 -39.35 -10.95
N LEU A 295 6.04 -39.09 -10.94
CA LEU A 295 5.27 -38.78 -12.14
C LEU A 295 5.47 -37.31 -12.51
N PRO A 296 5.69 -36.97 -13.80
CA PRO A 296 5.69 -35.59 -14.25
C PRO A 296 4.25 -35.07 -14.38
N ARG A 297 3.95 -33.98 -13.67
CA ARG A 297 2.74 -33.17 -13.86
C ARG A 297 2.85 -32.46 -15.22
N THR A 298 2.00 -32.85 -16.16
CA THR A 298 1.74 -32.07 -17.38
C THR A 298 1.01 -30.78 -17.00
N GLY A 299 1.63 -29.65 -17.30
CA GLY A 299 0.98 -28.35 -17.31
C GLY A 299 0.29 -28.12 -18.65
N THR A 300 -1.01 -27.83 -18.61
CA THR A 300 -1.73 -27.15 -19.68
C THR A 300 -2.50 -26.00 -19.04
N TYR A 301 -2.02 -24.79 -19.25
CA TYR A 301 -2.79 -23.57 -19.09
C TYR A 301 -3.49 -23.29 -20.43
N SER A 302 -4.81 -23.20 -20.39
CA SER A 302 -5.65 -22.40 -21.27
C SER A 302 -6.55 -21.55 -20.38
#